data_AF-A0A2H3D6Z4-F1
#
_entry.id   AF-A0A2H3D6Z4-F1
#
_cell.length_a   1.000
_cell.length_b   1.000
_cell.length_c   1.000
_cell.angle_alpha   90.00
_cell.angle_beta   90.00
_cell.angle_gamma   90.00
#
_symmetry.space_group_name_H-M   'P 1'
#
loop_
_entity.id
_entity.type
_entity.pdbx_description
1 polymer ?
#
loop_
_entity_poly.entity_id
_entity_poly.type
_entity_poly.pdbx_seq_one_letter_code
_entity_poly.pdbx_strand_id
1 'polypeptide(L)' 'EEMLIDFHKLLGEHSNDNMADAVWETLEIFGLIAFVMDNTLNNDTMVEAIEQKCTVASIVFSARENWLCCMPHMVHLA' A
#
# COMPACT_ATOMS: atom_id res chain seq x y z
N GLU A 1 4.45 5.22 -19.60
CA GLU A 1 3.35 6.20 -19.53
C GLU A 1 2.73 6.06 -18.16
N GLU A 2 2.43 7.18 -17.49
CA GLU A 2 1.86 7.20 -16.15
C GLU A 2 0.37 7.46 -16.25
N MET A 3 -0.45 6.71 -15.50
CA MET A 3 -1.90 6.84 -15.49
C MET A 3 -2.38 6.96 -14.04
N LEU A 4 -3.15 8.01 -13.77
CA LEU A 4 -3.88 8.11 -12.51
C LEU A 4 -4.98 7.04 -12.49
N ILE A 5 -4.90 6.13 -11.52
CA ILE A 5 -5.83 5.01 -11.38
C ILE A 5 -7.11 5.43 -10.68
N ASP A 6 -6.99 6.00 -9.47
CA ASP A 6 -8.14 6.39 -8.66
C ASP A 6 -7.76 7.44 -7.60
N PHE A 7 -8.76 8.16 -7.10
CA PHE A 7 -8.70 8.86 -5.82
C PHE A 7 -9.76 8.27 -4.89
N HIS A 8 -9.35 7.29 -4.09
CA HIS A 8 -10.25 6.66 -3.15
C HIS A 8 -10.36 7.47 -1.86
N LYS A 9 -11.57 7.92 -1.52
CA LYS A 9 -11.82 8.65 -0.27
C LYS A 9 -11.87 7.67 0.89
N LEU A 10 -10.94 7.81 1.83
CA LEU A 10 -11.00 7.06 3.09
C LEU A 10 -12.18 7.54 3.94
N LEU A 11 -13.04 6.59 4.36
CA LEU A 11 -14.18 6.84 5.24
C LEU A 11 -13.89 6.22 6.62
N GLY A 12 -14.21 6.95 7.69
CA GLY A 12 -13.94 6.48 9.06
C GLY A 12 -12.55 6.87 9.57
N GLU A 13 -12.06 6.14 10.57
CA GLU A 13 -10.77 6.41 11.20
C GLU A 13 -9.60 6.04 10.29
N HIS A 14 -8.49 6.78 10.38
CA HIS A 14 -7.26 6.47 9.66
C HIS A 14 -6.47 5.37 10.38
N SER A 15 -7.13 4.25 10.69
CA SER A 15 -6.50 3.06 11.24
C SER A 15 -5.83 2.25 10.13
N ASN A 16 -4.83 1.46 10.51
CA ASN A 16 -4.05 0.64 9.57
C ASN A 16 -4.95 -0.30 8.75
N ASP A 17 -5.88 -0.98 9.41
CA ASP A 17 -6.81 -1.92 8.76
C ASP A 17 -7.73 -1.20 7.77
N ASN A 18 -8.26 -0.03 8.13
CA ASN A 18 -9.16 0.73 7.26
C ASN A 18 -8.44 1.27 6.01
N MET A 19 -7.21 1.75 6.18
CA MET A 19 -6.38 2.19 5.05
C MET A 19 -6.00 1.00 4.16
N ALA A 20 -5.65 -0.15 4.74
CA ALA A 20 -5.33 -1.37 4.01
C ALA A 20 -6.55 -1.86 3.21
N ASP A 21 -7.74 -1.86 3.81
CA ASP A 21 -8.99 -2.23 3.14
C ASP A 21 -9.29 -1.33 1.94
N ALA A 22 -9.22 0.00 2.14
CA ALA A 22 -9.46 0.97 1.07
C ALA A 22 -8.49 0.82 -0.11
N VAL A 23 -7.20 0.58 0.17
CA VAL A 23 -6.19 0.35 -0.87
C VAL A 23 -6.39 -1.01 -1.54
N TRP A 24 -6.72 -2.03 -0.76
CA TRP A 24 -6.94 -3.39 -1.25
C TRP A 24 -8.03 -3.48 -2.30
N GLU A 25 -9.17 -2.80 -2.09
CA GLU A 25 -10.27 -2.75 -3.08
C GLU A 25 -9.80 -2.28 -4.46
N THR A 26 -8.86 -1.33 -4.49
CA THR A 26 -8.25 -0.85 -5.73
C THR A 26 -7.26 -1.89 -6.28
N LEU A 27 -6.38 -2.44 -5.44
CA LEU A 27 -5.38 -3.42 -5.87
C LEU A 27 -6.00 -4.69 -6.46
N GLU A 28 -7.14 -5.16 -5.95
CA GLU A 28 -7.87 -6.31 -6.50
C GLU A 28 -8.34 -6.08 -7.94
N ILE A 29 -8.73 -4.85 -8.28
CA ILE A 29 -9.20 -4.50 -9.62
C ILE A 29 -8.05 -4.53 -10.63
N PHE A 30 -6.87 -4.06 -10.22
CA PHE A 30 -5.73 -3.87 -11.12
C PHE A 30 -4.67 -4.98 -11.07
N GLY A 31 -4.72 -5.88 -10.08
CA GLY A 31 -3.75 -6.97 -9.92
C GLY A 31 -2.32 -6.50 -9.66
N LEU A 32 -2.16 -5.34 -9.00
CA LEU A 32 -0.85 -4.71 -8.77
C LEU A 32 -0.13 -5.40 -7.60
N ILE A 33 1.15 -5.75 -7.82
CA ILE A 33 1.95 -6.61 -6.93
C ILE A 33 3.13 -5.86 -6.29
N ALA A 34 3.26 -4.56 -6.55
CA ALA A 34 4.26 -3.70 -5.92
C ALA A 34 3.82 -2.23 -5.91
N PHE A 35 4.18 -1.48 -4.87
CA PHE A 35 3.80 -0.07 -4.75
C PHE A 35 4.83 0.75 -3.97
N VAL A 36 4.77 2.07 -4.16
CA VAL A 36 5.63 3.07 -3.52
C VAL A 36 4.78 3.96 -2.63
N MET A 37 5.20 4.21 -1.39
CA MET A 37 4.50 5.11 -0.46
C MET A 37 5.49 5.99 0.31
N ASP A 38 5.02 7.02 1.00
CA ASP A 38 5.90 7.80 1.87
C ASP A 38 6.39 6.97 3.08
N ASN A 39 7.52 7.42 3.65
CA ASN A 39 8.20 6.73 4.75
C ASN A 39 7.57 7.12 6.09
N THR A 40 6.38 6.58 6.36
CA THR A 40 5.60 6.84 7.57
C THR A 40 5.15 5.52 8.22
N LEU A 41 5.11 5.46 9.55
CA LEU A 41 4.87 4.21 10.30
C LEU A 41 3.51 3.55 9.99
N ASN A 42 2.51 4.38 9.72
CA ASN A 42 1.18 3.95 9.28
C ASN A 42 1.23 3.22 7.94
N ASN A 43 2.17 3.57 7.06
CA ASN A 43 2.35 2.88 5.79
C ASN A 43 3.07 1.53 5.98
N ASP A 44 4.06 1.44 6.88
CA ASP A 44 4.73 0.16 7.20
C ASP A 44 3.71 -0.89 7.63
N THR A 45 2.88 -0.53 8.60
CA THR A 45 1.84 -1.41 9.16
C THR A 45 0.72 -1.72 8.15
N MET A 46 0.41 -0.78 7.25
CA MET A 46 -0.54 -1.05 6.15
C MET A 46 0.01 -2.08 5.16
N VAL A 47 1.32 -2.05 4.84
CA VAL A 47 1.93 -3.04 3.94
C VAL A 47 1.87 -4.44 4.53
N GLU A 48 2.12 -4.57 5.84
CA GLU A 48 1.98 -5.85 6.55
C GLU A 48 0.54 -6.38 6.47
N ALA A 49 -0.46 -5.52 6.63
CA ALA A 49 -1.87 -5.91 6.48
C ALA A 49 -2.21 -6.35 5.03
N ILE A 50 -1.63 -5.70 4.02
CA ILE A 50 -1.79 -6.09 2.61
C ILE A 50 -1.14 -7.45 2.34
N GLU A 51 0.03 -7.74 2.91
CA GLU A 51 0.69 -9.05 2.78
C GLU A 51 -0.18 -10.18 3.35
N GLN A 52 -0.86 -9.94 4.48
CA GLN A 52 -1.82 -10.88 5.04
C GLN A 52 -3.00 -11.14 4.08
N LYS A 53 -3.54 -10.09 3.46
CA LYS A 53 -4.63 -10.20 2.47
C LYS A 53 -4.17 -10.96 1.22
N CYS A 54 -2.98 -10.68 0.71
CA CYS A 54 -2.37 -11.42 -0.39
C CYS A 54 -2.23 -12.91 -0.07
N THR A 55 -1.81 -13.25 1.16
CA THR A 55 -1.69 -14.64 1.62
C THR A 55 -3.04 -15.37 1.56
N VAL A 56 -4.12 -14.73 2.02
CA VAL A 56 -5.48 -15.26 1.94
C VAL A 56 -5.94 -15.42 0.49
N ALA A 57 -5.59 -14.47 -0.38
CA ALA A 57 -5.90 -14.51 -1.81
C ALA A 57 -4.98 -15.43 -2.64
N SER A 58 -4.01 -16.10 -2.02
CA SER A 58 -2.97 -16.90 -2.71
C SER A 58 -2.13 -16.12 -3.72
N ILE A 59 -1.92 -14.82 -3.45
CA ILE A 59 -1.08 -13.91 -4.25
C ILE A 59 0.31 -13.85 -3.60
N VAL A 60 1.36 -14.03 -4.42
CA VAL A 60 2.75 -13.92 -3.95
C VAL A 60 3.10 -12.44 -3.81
N PHE A 61 3.18 -11.97 -2.57
CA PHE A 61 3.56 -10.60 -2.22
C PHE A 61 4.40 -10.63 -0.94
N SER A 62 5.43 -9.79 -0.87
CA SER A 62 6.21 -9.57 0.34
C SER A 62 6.21 -8.11 0.75
N ALA A 63 5.84 -7.83 1.99
CA ALA A 63 5.89 -6.46 2.53
C ALA A 63 7.30 -5.84 2.48
N ARG A 64 8.34 -6.69 2.45
CA ARG A 64 9.73 -6.26 2.38
C ARG A 64 10.24 -6.05 0.96
N GLU A 65 9.88 -6.95 0.04
CA GLU A 65 10.48 -6.99 -1.31
C GLU A 65 9.61 -6.30 -2.36
N ASN A 66 8.31 -6.14 -2.11
CA ASN A 66 7.34 -5.57 -3.05
C ASN A 66 6.92 -4.13 -2.68
N TRP A 67 7.56 -3.52 -1.68
CA TRP A 67 7.30 -2.16 -1.24
C TRP A 67 8.59 -1.33 -1.23
N LEU A 68 8.46 -0.07 -1.63
CA LEU A 68 9.54 0.91 -1.60
C LEU A 68 9.06 2.22 -0.95
N CYS A 69 9.96 2.87 -0.23
CA CYS A 69 9.74 4.23 0.25
C CYS A 69 9.90 5.25 -0.88
N CYS A 70 9.11 6.31 -0.83
CA CYS A 70 9.14 7.42 -1.77
C CYS A 70 10.51 8.14 -1.68
N MET A 71 11.25 8.14 -2.80
CA MET A 71 12.59 8.72 -2.88
C MET A 71 12.65 10.19 -2.42
N PRO A 72 11.75 11.10 -2.87
CA PRO A 72 11.70 12.45 -2.35
C PRO A 72 11.60 12.55 -0.82
N HIS A 73 10.77 11.72 -0.18
CA HIS A 73 10.64 11.71 1.28
C HIS A 73 11.92 11.23 1.95
N MET A 74 12.55 10.18 1.42
CA MET A 74 13.82 9.67 1.96
C MET A 74 14.95 10.70 1.86
N VAL A 75 15.06 11.41 0.73
CA VAL A 75 16.07 12.47 0.55
C VAL A 75 15.83 13.64 1.48
N HIS A 76 14.57 14.02 1.73
CA HIS A 76 14.24 15.12 2.64
C HIS A 76 14.53 14.78 4.12
N LEU A 77 14.57 13.49 4.48
CA LEU A 77 14.87 13.01 5.83
C LEU A 77 16.38 12.83 6.12
N ALA A 78 17.23 12.90 5.09
CA ALA A 78 18.69 12.73 5.17
C ALA A 78 19.43 14.05 5.43
#